data_AF-A0A7V5PZU0-F1
#
_entry.id   AF-A0A7V5PZU0-F1
#
_cell.length_a   1.000
_cell.length_b   1.000
_cell.length_c   1.000
_cell.angle_alpha   90.00
_cell.angle_beta   90.00
_cell.angle_gamma   90.00
#
_symmetry.space_group_name_H-M   'P 1'
#
loop_
_entity.id
_entity.type
_entity.pdbx_description
1 polymer ?
#
loop_
_entity_poly.entity_id
_entity_poly.type
_entity_poly.pdbx_seq_one_letter_code
_entity_poly.pdbx_strand_id
1 'polypeptide(L)'
;NPVSSEPQSVAAIERALQDLIQVFGLQDVLPHCVLAHIDVQSKVESLAPGSTALWFQSIAGTDTANATFGISVEKMTEYARSRTGRYGLYFETGQGADFTNGHSHGFDMVLHESRKYGFARALTRVMDEALRRDGGRYRPWVHLNDVAGFIGPEVFRTREQLVRCCLEDIVMGKLHGLCLGLDVCTTLHMDVSLDDLDWCLDQIMPANPAYLMALPTKIDPMLGYLTTGFQDHVRLRSRFGFRVDDRMERFFRQLGVIDDEGRPTQHFGDPLWVFVQYQRRKGDGRRESEIRADGESQLEEVRKRGVFIARGHGKRPWELAPSLASDIRRIYDDAKKSIWSTLSPQFVAAVPEVRALHTTSRDRAQYIAHPETGERLRVDSQDVLRSLRRRHAGAYDVQIVISDGLNALAISDPGHLKPYLKRVRKRLTDAGFRVAPEHLVVTSGRVRAGYRIGEALFGGLSGDRSVLHVIGERPGTGHHTFSIYITRADGGVWGEAGKVDHDITKVVSGVAVTALQPVHAADDTVRVLLSIRS
;
A
#
# COMPACT_ATOMS: atom_id res chain seq x y z
N ASN A 1 3.69 2.25 6.13
CA ASN A 1 4.02 1.86 4.75
C ASN A 1 4.51 3.11 4.02
N PRO A 2 5.73 3.15 3.44
CA PRO A 2 6.24 4.33 2.73
C PRO A 2 5.94 4.28 1.22
N VAL A 3 5.60 5.43 0.62
CA VAL A 3 5.47 5.56 -0.85
C VAL A 3 6.82 5.31 -1.54
N SER A 4 7.89 5.89 -1.01
CA SER A 4 9.25 5.69 -1.51
C SER A 4 9.99 4.67 -0.66
N SER A 5 10.54 3.66 -1.31
CA SER A 5 11.44 2.68 -0.68
C SER A 5 12.92 3.05 -0.83
N GLU A 6 13.23 4.31 -1.14
CA GLU A 6 14.63 4.78 -1.10
C GLU A 6 15.14 4.79 0.35
N PRO A 7 16.35 4.28 0.64
CA PRO A 7 16.88 4.23 2.00
C PRO A 7 16.86 5.57 2.74
N GLN A 8 17.12 6.68 2.04
CA GLN A 8 17.08 8.02 2.61
C GLN A 8 15.67 8.43 3.05
N SER A 9 14.65 8.07 2.27
CA SER A 9 13.25 8.33 2.60
C SER A 9 12.80 7.49 3.80
N VAL A 10 13.11 6.19 3.78
CA VAL A 10 12.82 5.28 4.92
C VAL A 10 13.50 5.78 6.19
N ALA A 11 14.79 6.13 6.13
CA ALA A 11 15.53 6.64 7.28
C ALA A 11 14.95 7.96 7.82
N ALA A 12 14.40 8.83 6.96
CA ALA A 12 13.78 10.07 7.41
C ALA A 12 12.49 9.82 8.19
N ILE A 13 11.66 8.88 7.75
CA ILE A 13 10.42 8.51 8.45
C ILE A 13 10.75 7.76 9.75
N GLU A 14 11.70 6.82 9.73
CA GLU A 14 12.18 6.13 10.94
C GLU A 14 12.62 7.13 12.02
N ARG A 15 13.43 8.13 11.65
CA ARG A 15 13.85 9.19 12.59
C ARG A 15 12.69 10.01 13.15
N ALA A 16 11.70 10.35 12.32
CA ALA A 16 10.53 11.10 12.78
C ALA A 16 9.70 10.30 13.79
N LEU A 17 9.50 9.01 13.54
CA LEU A 17 8.79 8.12 14.47
C LEU A 17 9.60 7.90 15.76
N GLN A 18 10.91 7.71 15.63
CA GLN A 18 11.79 7.55 16.79
C GLN A 18 11.80 8.80 17.68
N ASP A 19 11.90 10.00 17.10
CA ASP A 19 11.84 11.27 17.84
C ASP A 19 10.52 11.39 18.62
N LEU A 20 9.38 11.06 18.00
CA LEU A 20 8.07 11.05 18.66
C LEU A 20 8.06 10.12 19.89
N ILE A 21 8.53 8.88 19.71
CA ILE A 21 8.59 7.88 20.78
C ILE A 21 9.54 8.32 21.91
N GLN A 22 10.69 8.91 21.57
CA GLN A 22 11.68 9.35 22.54
C GLN A 22 11.23 10.58 23.33
N VAL A 23 10.69 11.60 22.66
CA VAL A 23 10.16 12.82 23.28
C VAL A 23 9.05 12.50 24.27
N PHE A 24 8.22 11.48 23.97
CA PHE A 24 7.17 11.04 24.87
C PHE A 24 7.61 10.02 25.93
N GLY A 25 8.85 9.52 25.88
CA GLY A 25 9.37 8.54 26.85
C GLY A 25 8.75 7.14 26.71
N LEU A 26 8.42 6.73 25.49
CA LEU A 26 7.66 5.51 25.19
C LEU A 26 8.51 4.36 24.62
N GLN A 27 9.85 4.48 24.65
CA GLN A 27 10.79 3.54 24.03
C GLN A 27 10.63 2.09 24.52
N ASP A 28 10.20 1.89 25.77
CA ASP A 28 9.97 0.57 26.37
C ASP A 28 8.53 0.05 26.22
N VAL A 29 7.66 0.87 25.63
CA VAL A 29 6.21 0.63 25.52
C VAL A 29 5.82 0.38 24.07
N LEU A 30 6.24 1.24 23.15
CA LEU A 30 5.83 1.25 21.76
C LEU A 30 7.04 1.14 20.82
N PRO A 31 7.09 0.11 19.95
CA PRO A 31 8.03 0.12 18.83
C PRO A 31 7.53 1.04 17.72
N HIS A 32 8.46 1.45 16.85
CA HIS A 32 8.16 2.08 15.56
C HIS A 32 8.68 1.23 14.40
N CYS A 33 8.09 1.39 13.22
CA CYS A 33 8.49 0.65 12.03
C CYS A 33 8.01 1.34 10.76
N VAL A 34 8.90 1.46 9.77
CA VAL A 34 8.55 1.81 8.40
C VAL A 34 8.50 0.53 7.57
N LEU A 35 7.28 0.15 7.15
CA LEU A 35 6.99 -1.08 6.42
C LEU A 35 7.52 -1.08 4.97
N ALA A 36 8.84 -0.98 4.80
CA ALA A 36 9.55 -1.16 3.52
C ALA A 36 10.05 -2.60 3.38
N HIS A 37 10.63 -2.98 2.24
CA HIS A 37 11.29 -4.28 2.12
C HIS A 37 12.42 -4.44 3.15
N ILE A 38 12.60 -5.64 3.72
CA ILE A 38 13.56 -5.89 4.81
C ILE A 38 15.00 -5.48 4.48
N ASP A 39 15.44 -5.68 3.23
CA ASP A 39 16.75 -5.22 2.74
C ASP A 39 16.96 -3.71 2.91
N VAL A 40 15.92 -2.91 2.67
CA VAL A 40 16.00 -1.45 2.79
C VAL A 40 16.12 -1.06 4.26
N GLN A 41 15.30 -1.65 5.13
CA GLN A 41 15.34 -1.39 6.57
C GLN A 41 16.67 -1.83 7.19
N SER A 42 17.18 -3.00 6.77
CA SER A 42 18.51 -3.48 7.16
C SER A 42 19.61 -2.52 6.70
N LYS A 43 19.51 -2.00 5.46
CA LYS A 43 20.45 -0.99 4.97
C LYS A 43 20.38 0.30 5.80
N VAL A 44 19.19 0.78 6.13
CA VAL A 44 18.99 1.97 6.98
C VAL A 44 19.63 1.76 8.37
N GLU A 45 19.36 0.63 9.01
CA GLU A 45 19.96 0.28 10.30
C GLU A 45 21.49 0.20 10.23
N SER A 46 22.05 -0.35 9.15
CA SER A 46 23.52 -0.41 8.97
C SER A 46 24.18 0.97 8.83
N LEU A 47 23.44 1.95 8.28
CA LEU A 47 23.92 3.33 8.10
C LEU A 47 23.72 4.17 9.36
N ALA A 48 22.70 3.85 10.16
CA ALA A 48 22.39 4.51 11.42
C ALA A 48 21.92 3.47 12.46
N PRO A 49 22.86 2.81 13.17
CA PRO A 49 22.52 1.80 14.17
C PRO A 49 21.57 2.34 15.25
N GLY A 50 20.56 1.55 15.59
CA GLY A 50 19.50 1.93 16.52
C GLY A 50 18.40 2.82 15.93
N SER A 51 18.40 3.08 14.61
CA SER A 51 17.35 3.88 13.96
C SER A 51 16.05 3.10 13.74
N THR A 52 16.12 1.77 13.68
CA THR A 52 14.96 0.89 13.48
C THR A 52 14.63 0.12 14.76
N ALA A 53 13.36 0.12 15.21
CA ALA A 53 12.92 -0.76 16.28
C ALA A 53 12.56 -2.15 15.74
N LEU A 54 11.67 -2.25 14.75
CA LEU A 54 11.31 -3.49 14.07
C LEU A 54 11.77 -3.47 12.61
N TRP A 55 12.07 -4.65 12.05
CA TRP A 55 12.12 -4.80 10.59
C TRP A 55 10.88 -5.53 10.07
N PHE A 56 10.15 -4.86 9.19
CA PHE A 56 8.98 -5.40 8.51
C PHE A 56 9.33 -6.32 7.34
N GLN A 57 8.50 -7.34 7.10
CA GLN A 57 8.47 -8.07 5.83
C GLN A 57 7.13 -8.78 5.61
N SER A 58 6.53 -8.61 4.42
CA SER A 58 5.45 -9.47 3.95
C SER A 58 5.98 -10.87 3.62
N ILE A 59 5.30 -11.92 4.07
CA ILE A 59 5.71 -13.32 3.87
C ILE A 59 4.60 -14.15 3.20
N ALA A 60 5.01 -15.21 2.49
CA ALA A 60 4.12 -16.15 1.82
C ALA A 60 4.27 -17.59 2.33
N GLY A 61 3.31 -18.46 1.96
CA GLY A 61 3.24 -19.85 2.42
C GLY A 61 4.19 -20.79 1.67
N THR A 62 4.76 -20.37 0.53
CA THR A 62 5.63 -21.20 -0.32
C THR A 62 6.90 -20.47 -0.74
N ASP A 63 7.96 -21.21 -1.07
CA ASP A 63 9.23 -20.61 -1.52
C ASP A 63 9.06 -19.83 -2.82
N THR A 64 8.25 -20.34 -3.75
CA THR A 64 7.96 -19.66 -5.03
C THR A 64 7.20 -18.35 -4.82
N ALA A 65 6.26 -18.29 -3.87
CA ALA A 65 5.56 -17.06 -3.55
C ALA A 65 6.46 -16.05 -2.80
N ASN A 66 7.32 -16.53 -1.90
CA ASN A 66 8.31 -15.69 -1.22
C ASN A 66 9.32 -15.08 -2.20
N ALA A 67 9.70 -15.81 -3.25
CA ALA A 67 10.58 -15.30 -4.29
C ALA A 67 9.99 -14.07 -5.02
N THR A 68 8.65 -14.01 -5.19
CA THR A 68 7.96 -12.83 -5.73
C THR A 68 8.10 -11.60 -4.83
N PHE A 69 8.29 -11.81 -3.51
CA PHE A 69 8.61 -10.74 -2.56
C PHE A 69 10.10 -10.46 -2.41
N GLY A 70 10.98 -11.14 -3.18
CA GLY A 70 12.42 -10.94 -3.11
C GLY A 70 13.09 -11.55 -1.86
N ILE A 71 12.45 -12.54 -1.23
CA ILE A 71 12.94 -13.20 -0.02
C ILE A 71 13.03 -14.74 -0.18
N SER A 72 13.90 -15.36 0.62
CA SER A 72 14.01 -16.82 0.78
C SER A 72 14.05 -17.18 2.26
N VAL A 73 13.91 -18.48 2.57
CA VAL A 73 14.02 -18.98 3.95
C VAL A 73 15.41 -18.66 4.54
N GLU A 74 16.47 -18.84 3.76
CA GLU A 74 17.85 -18.59 4.15
C GLU A 74 18.05 -17.10 4.47
N LYS A 75 17.64 -16.23 3.54
CA LYS A 75 17.76 -14.77 3.69
C LYS A 75 17.01 -14.26 4.93
N MET A 76 15.78 -14.74 5.15
CA MET A 76 15.00 -14.35 6.34
C MET A 76 15.60 -14.90 7.64
N THR A 77 16.18 -16.11 7.59
CA THR A 77 16.88 -16.69 8.74
C THR A 77 18.12 -15.88 9.10
N GLU A 78 18.88 -15.39 8.12
CA GLU A 78 20.02 -14.49 8.34
C GLU A 78 19.59 -13.16 8.96
N TYR A 79 18.53 -12.53 8.43
CA TYR A 79 17.99 -11.31 9.02
C TYR A 79 17.51 -11.52 10.45
N ALA A 80 16.80 -12.62 10.72
CA ALA A 80 16.38 -13.00 12.07
C ALA A 80 17.59 -13.11 13.02
N ARG A 81 18.67 -13.80 12.62
CA ARG A 81 19.89 -13.91 13.44
C ARG A 81 20.56 -12.56 13.71
N SER A 82 20.45 -11.62 12.78
CA SER A 82 21.10 -10.30 12.89
C SER A 82 20.39 -9.32 13.83
N ARG A 83 19.15 -9.62 14.28
CA ARG A 83 18.42 -8.73 15.21
C ARG A 83 18.88 -8.96 16.64
N THR A 84 19.42 -7.90 17.25
CA THR A 84 20.01 -7.93 18.60
C THR A 84 19.20 -7.13 19.65
N GLY A 85 18.22 -6.34 19.20
CA GLY A 85 17.37 -5.52 20.07
C GLY A 85 16.19 -6.29 20.69
N ARG A 86 15.51 -5.66 21.65
CA ARG A 86 14.23 -6.16 22.22
C ARG A 86 13.16 -6.36 21.15
N TYR A 87 13.12 -5.46 20.16
CA TYR A 87 12.19 -5.48 19.05
C TYR A 87 12.85 -6.18 17.85
N GLY A 88 12.21 -7.27 17.40
CA GLY A 88 12.72 -8.16 16.36
C GLY A 88 12.15 -7.82 14.99
N LEU A 89 11.31 -8.72 14.47
CA LEU A 89 10.68 -8.61 13.16
C LEU A 89 9.19 -8.28 13.26
N TYR A 90 8.67 -7.69 12.20
CA TYR A 90 7.25 -7.47 11.97
C TYR A 90 6.82 -8.19 10.68
N PHE A 91 6.01 -9.23 10.80
CA PHE A 91 5.49 -9.96 9.66
C PHE A 91 4.07 -9.54 9.32
N GLU A 92 3.80 -9.49 8.03
CA GLU A 92 2.45 -9.33 7.50
C GLU A 92 2.12 -10.47 6.55
N THR A 93 0.94 -11.02 6.74
CA THR A 93 0.40 -12.15 5.97
C THR A 93 -0.93 -11.74 5.33
N GLY A 94 -1.68 -12.69 4.78
CA GLY A 94 -2.83 -12.36 3.95
C GLY A 94 -3.31 -13.57 3.18
N GLN A 95 -4.48 -14.10 3.55
CA GLN A 95 -5.13 -15.13 2.76
C GLN A 95 -5.29 -14.69 1.29
N GLY A 96 -4.90 -15.57 0.37
CA GLY A 96 -4.97 -15.32 -1.07
C GLY A 96 -3.67 -14.83 -1.71
N ALA A 97 -2.67 -14.38 -0.95
CA ALA A 97 -1.39 -13.92 -1.52
C ALA A 97 -0.70 -14.96 -2.41
N ASP A 98 -0.61 -16.22 -1.95
CA ASP A 98 -0.01 -17.32 -2.73
C ASP A 98 -0.84 -17.63 -3.99
N PHE A 99 -2.18 -17.56 -3.88
CA PHE A 99 -3.10 -17.85 -4.99
C PHE A 99 -3.04 -16.79 -6.09
N THR A 100 -3.14 -15.51 -5.72
CA THR A 100 -3.15 -14.41 -6.69
C THR A 100 -1.81 -14.20 -7.39
N ASN A 101 -0.71 -14.65 -6.78
CA ASN A 101 0.59 -14.71 -7.43
C ASN A 101 0.82 -16.01 -8.24
N GLY A 102 -0.17 -16.91 -8.33
CA GLY A 102 -0.06 -18.13 -9.15
C GLY A 102 0.77 -19.25 -8.52
N HIS A 103 0.94 -19.23 -7.20
CA HIS A 103 1.77 -20.15 -6.43
C HIS A 103 0.96 -20.97 -5.41
N SER A 104 -0.31 -21.23 -5.68
CA SER A 104 -1.18 -22.02 -4.79
C SER A 104 -0.85 -23.52 -4.78
N HIS A 105 -0.25 -24.05 -5.85
CA HIS A 105 0.10 -25.47 -6.00
C HIS A 105 -1.07 -26.43 -5.70
N GLY A 106 -2.30 -26.01 -5.95
CA GLY A 106 -3.52 -26.80 -5.71
C GLY A 106 -4.00 -26.87 -4.26
N PHE A 107 -3.34 -26.17 -3.33
CA PHE A 107 -3.79 -26.03 -1.95
C PHE A 107 -4.68 -24.80 -1.76
N ASP A 108 -5.58 -24.86 -0.77
CA ASP A 108 -6.45 -23.76 -0.43
C ASP A 108 -5.71 -22.63 0.33
N MET A 109 -6.37 -21.48 0.43
CA MET A 109 -5.79 -20.26 1.01
C MET A 109 -5.52 -20.37 2.51
N VAL A 110 -6.35 -21.13 3.25
CA VAL A 110 -6.25 -21.29 4.70
C VAL A 110 -5.01 -22.12 5.05
N LEU A 111 -4.72 -23.16 4.27
CA LEU A 111 -3.49 -23.95 4.44
C LEU A 111 -2.23 -23.08 4.23
N HIS A 112 -2.20 -22.27 3.17
CA HIS A 112 -1.06 -21.38 2.91
C HIS A 112 -0.88 -20.34 4.01
N GLU A 113 -1.97 -19.81 4.54
CA GLU A 113 -1.94 -18.85 5.63
C GLU A 113 -1.38 -19.47 6.92
N SER A 114 -1.84 -20.68 7.28
CA SER A 114 -1.27 -21.42 8.41
C SER A 114 0.24 -21.68 8.27
N ARG A 115 0.73 -21.92 7.05
CA ARG A 115 2.16 -22.10 6.77
C ARG A 115 2.97 -20.83 7.05
N LYS A 116 2.43 -19.65 6.72
CA LYS A 116 3.08 -18.36 7.02
C LYS A 116 3.26 -18.17 8.53
N TYR A 117 2.25 -18.54 9.33
CA TYR A 117 2.37 -18.52 10.79
C TYR A 117 3.44 -19.50 11.28
N GLY A 118 3.50 -20.71 10.71
CA GLY A 118 4.59 -21.64 10.98
C GLY A 118 5.98 -21.05 10.68
N PHE A 119 6.11 -20.32 9.57
CA PHE A 119 7.35 -19.64 9.20
C PHE A 119 7.71 -18.49 10.14
N ALA A 120 6.75 -17.61 10.48
CA ALA A 120 6.95 -16.54 11.47
C ALA A 120 7.36 -17.10 12.84
N ARG A 121 6.75 -18.20 13.27
CA ARG A 121 7.11 -18.92 14.51
C ARG A 121 8.54 -19.46 14.46
N ALA A 122 8.96 -20.05 13.34
CA ALA A 122 10.32 -20.55 13.16
C ALA A 122 11.35 -19.41 13.24
N LEU A 123 11.13 -18.30 12.52
CA LEU A 123 12.01 -17.14 12.56
C LEU A 123 12.06 -16.49 13.96
N THR A 124 10.95 -16.48 14.68
CA THR A 124 10.90 -16.02 16.08
C THR A 124 11.82 -16.85 16.98
N ARG A 125 11.87 -18.18 16.78
CA ARG A 125 12.80 -19.06 17.52
C ARG A 125 14.25 -18.78 17.15
N VAL A 126 14.54 -18.56 15.87
CA VAL A 126 15.90 -18.21 15.42
C VAL A 126 16.39 -16.93 16.10
N MET A 127 15.55 -15.89 16.16
CA MET A 127 15.87 -14.65 16.90
C MET A 127 16.11 -14.91 18.39
N ASP A 128 15.24 -15.69 19.03
CA ASP A 128 15.32 -15.99 20.46
C ASP A 128 16.60 -16.78 20.81
N GLU A 129 17.00 -17.72 19.95
CA GLU A 129 18.27 -18.45 20.07
C GLU A 129 19.49 -17.54 19.87
N ALA A 130 19.47 -16.66 18.87
CA ALA A 130 20.55 -15.70 18.62
C ALA A 130 20.73 -14.74 19.81
N LEU A 131 19.64 -14.13 20.29
CA LEU A 131 19.66 -13.24 21.45
C LEU A 131 20.17 -13.94 22.71
N ARG A 132 19.79 -15.20 22.96
CA ARG A 132 20.30 -15.97 24.11
C ARG A 132 21.79 -16.24 24.01
N ARG A 133 22.30 -16.56 22.82
CA ARG A 133 23.74 -16.80 22.60
C ARG A 133 24.58 -15.55 22.91
N ASP A 134 24.03 -14.37 22.63
CA ASP A 134 24.68 -13.09 22.87
C ASP A 134 24.44 -12.53 24.30
N GLY A 135 23.87 -13.33 25.21
CA GLY A 135 23.61 -12.92 26.59
C GLY A 135 22.44 -11.95 26.75
N GLY A 136 21.55 -11.88 25.76
CA GLY A 136 20.35 -11.05 25.75
C GLY A 136 19.41 -11.38 26.91
N ARG A 137 18.81 -10.34 27.48
CA ARG A 137 17.93 -10.44 28.68
C ARG A 137 16.44 -10.56 28.37
N TYR A 138 16.07 -10.45 27.10
CA TYR A 138 14.67 -10.38 26.66
C TYR A 138 14.39 -11.43 25.59
N ARG A 139 13.15 -11.92 25.54
CA ARG A 139 12.63 -12.59 24.34
C ARG A 139 12.41 -11.56 23.23
N PRO A 140 12.69 -11.89 21.96
CA PRO A 140 12.42 -10.97 20.86
C PRO A 140 10.92 -10.68 20.79
N TRP A 141 10.58 -9.42 20.72
CA TRP A 141 9.22 -8.98 20.45
C TRP A 141 8.96 -9.01 18.94
N VAL A 142 7.98 -9.81 18.52
CA VAL A 142 7.61 -10.00 17.12
C VAL A 142 6.18 -9.51 16.92
N HIS A 143 5.99 -8.68 15.88
CA HIS A 143 4.65 -8.33 15.41
C HIS A 143 4.25 -9.26 14.27
N LEU A 144 2.98 -9.65 14.24
CA LEU A 144 2.40 -10.47 13.20
C LEU A 144 0.93 -10.08 13.05
N ASN A 145 0.53 -9.68 11.84
CA ASN A 145 -0.87 -9.60 11.46
C ASN A 145 -1.14 -10.28 10.13
N ASP A 146 -2.36 -10.77 10.01
CA ASP A 146 -3.00 -10.97 8.71
C ASP A 146 -3.61 -9.64 8.22
N VAL A 147 -3.71 -9.47 6.90
CA VAL A 147 -4.47 -8.39 6.26
C VAL A 147 -5.67 -8.98 5.52
N ALA A 148 -6.79 -9.05 6.21
CA ALA A 148 -8.01 -9.65 5.72
C ALA A 148 -8.75 -8.65 4.81
N GLY A 149 -8.95 -9.00 3.53
CA GLY A 149 -9.73 -8.20 2.58
C GLY A 149 -8.97 -7.15 1.78
N PHE A 150 -7.63 -7.18 1.76
CA PHE A 150 -6.81 -6.18 1.06
C PHE A 150 -6.70 -6.39 -0.46
N ILE A 151 -6.87 -7.64 -0.90
CA ILE A 151 -6.71 -8.04 -2.30
C ILE A 151 -7.95 -7.63 -3.09
N GLY A 152 -9.11 -8.21 -2.79
CA GLY A 152 -10.38 -7.89 -3.43
C GLY A 152 -11.37 -9.06 -3.55
N PRO A 153 -12.42 -8.92 -4.39
CA PRO A 153 -13.49 -9.91 -4.59
C PRO A 153 -13.04 -11.22 -5.24
N GLU A 154 -11.82 -11.26 -5.78
CA GLU A 154 -11.16 -12.49 -6.23
C GLU A 154 -10.83 -13.44 -5.07
N VAL A 155 -10.68 -12.91 -3.84
CA VAL A 155 -10.41 -13.69 -2.62
C VAL A 155 -11.67 -13.75 -1.74
N PHE A 156 -12.28 -12.60 -1.42
CA PHE A 156 -13.44 -12.50 -0.55
C PHE A 156 -14.52 -11.61 -1.17
N ARG A 157 -15.72 -12.17 -1.40
CA ARG A 157 -16.83 -11.47 -2.05
C ARG A 157 -17.83 -10.87 -1.07
N THR A 158 -18.04 -11.52 0.08
CA THR A 158 -19.06 -11.10 1.06
C THR A 158 -18.44 -10.79 2.41
N ARG A 159 -19.14 -9.97 3.20
CA ARG A 159 -18.74 -9.65 4.58
C ARG A 159 -18.64 -10.89 5.46
N GLU A 160 -19.46 -11.92 5.24
CA GLU A 160 -19.41 -13.18 6.01
C GLU A 160 -18.13 -13.96 5.72
N GLN A 161 -17.64 -13.94 4.47
CA GLN A 161 -16.36 -14.54 4.12
C GLN A 161 -15.20 -13.79 4.79
N LEU A 162 -15.29 -12.46 4.87
CA LEU A 162 -14.31 -11.64 5.57
C LEU A 162 -14.26 -11.98 7.08
N VAL A 163 -15.42 -12.08 7.74
CA VAL A 163 -15.48 -12.52 9.14
C VAL A 163 -14.92 -13.92 9.31
N ARG A 164 -15.27 -14.86 8.42
CA ARG A 164 -14.75 -16.22 8.46
C ARG A 164 -13.23 -16.25 8.37
N CYS A 165 -12.64 -15.54 7.41
CA CYS A 165 -11.18 -15.41 7.26
C CYS A 165 -10.54 -14.93 8.56
N CYS A 166 -11.04 -13.82 9.11
CA CYS A 166 -10.51 -13.27 10.36
C CYS A 166 -10.54 -14.27 11.52
N LEU A 167 -11.65 -15.02 11.66
CA LEU A 167 -11.79 -16.02 12.72
C LEU A 167 -10.88 -17.24 12.51
N GLU A 168 -10.74 -17.71 11.27
CA GLU A 168 -9.80 -18.78 10.90
C GLU A 168 -8.36 -18.36 11.25
N ASP A 169 -7.97 -17.15 10.88
CA ASP A 169 -6.63 -16.62 11.12
C ASP A 169 -6.33 -16.44 12.60
N ILE A 170 -7.26 -15.85 13.38
CA ILE A 170 -7.16 -15.75 14.84
C ILE A 170 -6.89 -17.12 15.48
N VAL A 171 -7.66 -18.14 15.10
CA VAL A 171 -7.51 -19.49 15.64
C VAL A 171 -6.16 -20.08 15.24
N MET A 172 -5.79 -20.03 13.96
CA MET A 172 -4.54 -20.59 13.46
C MET A 172 -3.32 -19.91 14.09
N GLY A 173 -3.28 -18.57 14.14
CA GLY A 173 -2.20 -17.81 14.76
C GLY A 173 -2.03 -18.14 16.25
N LYS A 174 -3.14 -18.22 17.00
CA LYS A 174 -3.10 -18.61 18.43
C LYS A 174 -2.66 -20.07 18.62
N LEU A 175 -3.09 -20.99 17.76
CA LEU A 175 -2.65 -22.40 17.80
C LEU A 175 -1.16 -22.56 17.50
N HIS A 176 -0.58 -21.69 16.67
CA HIS A 176 0.88 -21.60 16.48
C HIS A 176 1.61 -20.96 17.68
N GLY A 177 0.88 -20.41 18.65
CA GLY A 177 1.42 -19.73 19.82
C GLY A 177 1.89 -18.31 19.54
N LEU A 178 1.27 -17.63 18.56
CA LEU A 178 1.65 -16.29 18.10
C LEU A 178 0.69 -15.22 18.61
N CYS A 179 1.22 -14.02 18.83
CA CYS A 179 0.46 -12.82 19.15
C CYS A 179 -0.09 -12.22 17.83
N LEU A 180 -1.17 -12.80 17.31
CA LEU A 180 -1.73 -12.41 16.02
C LEU A 180 -2.67 -11.19 16.16
N GLY A 181 -2.34 -10.12 15.45
CA GLY A 181 -3.26 -9.03 15.15
C GLY A 181 -3.92 -9.17 13.78
N LEU A 182 -4.83 -8.26 13.45
CA LEU A 182 -5.49 -8.22 12.15
C LEU A 182 -5.53 -6.80 11.60
N ASP A 183 -5.36 -6.66 10.29
CA ASP A 183 -5.91 -5.54 9.55
C ASP A 183 -7.19 -6.02 8.86
N VAL A 184 -8.35 -5.66 9.43
CA VAL A 184 -9.65 -6.01 8.86
C VAL A 184 -10.06 -4.92 7.91
N CYS A 185 -10.14 -5.26 6.64
CA CYS A 185 -10.23 -4.25 5.61
C CYS A 185 -11.08 -4.68 4.42
N THR A 186 -11.39 -3.72 3.57
CA THR A 186 -12.13 -3.93 2.33
C THR A 186 -11.59 -3.02 1.26
N THR A 187 -11.44 -3.55 0.06
CA THR A 187 -11.17 -2.74 -1.12
C THR A 187 -12.46 -2.13 -1.66
N LEU A 188 -12.35 -1.01 -2.34
CA LEU A 188 -13.55 -0.32 -2.84
C LEU A 188 -14.24 -1.05 -4.00
N HIS A 189 -13.58 -2.06 -4.56
CA HIS A 189 -14.16 -2.98 -5.54
C HIS A 189 -14.76 -4.26 -4.95
N MET A 190 -14.73 -4.44 -3.62
CA MET A 190 -15.51 -5.48 -2.91
C MET A 190 -16.93 -4.99 -2.60
N ASP A 191 -17.87 -5.92 -2.47
CA ASP A 191 -19.24 -5.62 -2.02
C ASP A 191 -19.34 -5.65 -0.48
N VAL A 192 -18.42 -4.94 0.17
CA VAL A 192 -18.35 -4.75 1.62
C VAL A 192 -18.29 -3.25 1.88
N SER A 193 -19.35 -2.72 2.47
CA SER A 193 -19.48 -1.29 2.78
C SER A 193 -18.75 -0.89 4.07
N LEU A 194 -18.74 0.41 4.37
CA LEU A 194 -18.26 0.92 5.66
C LEU A 194 -19.04 0.33 6.85
N ASP A 195 -20.35 0.19 6.70
CA ASP A 195 -21.22 -0.37 7.75
C ASP A 195 -21.01 -1.87 7.89
N ASP A 196 -20.75 -2.58 6.78
CA ASP A 196 -20.40 -4.00 6.83
C ASP A 196 -19.04 -4.22 7.51
N LEU A 197 -18.08 -3.30 7.33
CA LEU A 197 -16.80 -3.36 8.01
C LEU A 197 -16.99 -3.21 9.53
N ASP A 198 -17.85 -2.29 9.98
CA ASP A 198 -18.20 -2.15 11.40
C ASP A 198 -18.85 -3.41 11.97
N TRP A 199 -19.73 -4.03 11.17
CA TRP A 199 -20.34 -5.31 11.52
C TRP A 199 -19.30 -6.42 11.62
N CYS A 200 -18.36 -6.52 10.66
CA CYS A 200 -17.29 -7.51 10.67
C CYS A 200 -16.44 -7.40 11.95
N LEU A 201 -16.05 -6.17 12.30
CA LEU A 201 -15.32 -5.88 13.53
C LEU A 201 -16.08 -6.38 14.77
N ASP A 202 -17.38 -6.10 14.86
CA ASP A 202 -18.21 -6.60 15.96
C ASP A 202 -18.25 -8.13 16.05
N GLN A 203 -18.26 -8.83 14.91
CA GLN A 203 -18.29 -10.31 14.90
C GLN A 203 -16.99 -10.94 15.38
N ILE A 204 -15.84 -10.32 15.11
CA ILE A 204 -14.53 -10.91 15.42
C ILE A 204 -14.04 -10.59 16.84
N MET A 205 -14.50 -9.49 17.44
CA MET A 205 -14.01 -9.07 18.75
C MET A 205 -14.19 -10.10 19.89
N PRO A 206 -15.27 -10.91 19.94
CA PRO A 206 -15.36 -12.00 20.92
C PRO A 206 -14.21 -13.01 20.84
N ALA A 207 -13.58 -13.19 19.67
CA ALA A 207 -12.41 -14.05 19.50
C ALA A 207 -11.08 -13.39 19.95
N ASN A 208 -11.14 -12.11 20.33
CA ASN A 208 -10.07 -11.34 20.97
C ASN A 208 -8.73 -11.39 20.19
N PRO A 209 -8.67 -10.78 18.98
CA PRO A 209 -7.40 -10.56 18.29
C PRO A 209 -6.45 -9.73 19.15
N ALA A 210 -5.13 -9.94 19.03
CA ALA A 210 -4.17 -9.26 19.89
C ALA A 210 -4.14 -7.73 19.68
N TYR A 211 -4.31 -7.31 18.42
CA TYR A 211 -4.50 -5.92 18.03
C TYR A 211 -5.28 -5.85 16.73
N LEU A 212 -5.82 -4.66 16.44
CA LEU A 212 -6.32 -4.31 15.11
C LEU A 212 -5.47 -3.15 14.58
N MET A 213 -5.15 -3.15 13.30
CA MET A 213 -4.60 -1.97 12.62
C MET A 213 -5.64 -0.85 12.62
N ALA A 214 -5.20 0.41 12.53
CA ALA A 214 -6.14 1.50 12.32
C ALA A 214 -5.55 2.72 11.63
N LEU A 215 -6.44 3.51 11.05
CA LEU A 215 -6.15 4.80 10.43
C LEU A 215 -6.88 5.96 11.15
N PRO A 216 -6.52 7.23 10.88
CA PRO A 216 -7.19 8.40 11.47
C PRO A 216 -8.71 8.44 11.28
N THR A 217 -9.16 7.86 10.18
CA THR A 217 -10.55 7.54 9.88
C THR A 217 -10.58 6.09 9.43
N LYS A 218 -11.27 5.73 8.36
CA LYS A 218 -11.25 4.38 7.80
C LYS A 218 -10.49 4.29 6.47
N ILE A 219 -10.08 5.44 5.90
CA ILE A 219 -9.59 5.53 4.52
C ILE A 219 -8.07 5.63 4.51
N ASP A 220 -7.43 4.75 3.73
CA ASP A 220 -6.02 4.89 3.37
C ASP A 220 -5.87 5.62 2.03
N PRO A 221 -5.35 6.86 2.01
CA PRO A 221 -5.20 7.64 0.79
C PRO A 221 -4.01 7.23 -0.08
N MET A 222 -3.21 6.25 0.34
CA MET A 222 -2.08 5.73 -0.43
C MET A 222 -2.36 4.32 -0.95
N LEU A 223 -2.89 3.44 -0.10
CA LEU A 223 -3.17 2.05 -0.45
C LEU A 223 -4.56 1.86 -1.10
N GLY A 224 -5.44 2.86 -1.01
CA GLY A 224 -6.73 2.85 -1.70
C GLY A 224 -7.69 1.78 -1.17
N TYR A 225 -7.67 1.56 0.15
CA TYR A 225 -8.54 0.59 0.83
C TYR A 225 -9.14 1.19 2.09
N LEU A 226 -10.13 0.49 2.64
CA LEU A 226 -10.80 0.86 3.88
C LEU A 226 -10.43 -0.10 4.99
N THR A 227 -10.10 0.38 6.18
CA THR A 227 -9.82 -0.43 7.37
C THR A 227 -10.49 0.17 8.61
N THR A 228 -10.23 -0.42 9.76
CA THR A 228 -10.59 0.06 11.09
C THR A 228 -10.06 1.49 11.31
N GLY A 229 -10.84 2.33 11.96
CA GLY A 229 -10.42 3.67 12.37
C GLY A 229 -10.09 3.79 13.85
N PHE A 230 -9.39 4.87 14.21
CA PHE A 230 -9.06 5.16 15.62
C PHE A 230 -10.30 5.17 16.51
N GLN A 231 -11.44 5.66 15.99
CA GLN A 231 -12.70 5.74 16.72
C GLN A 231 -13.33 4.36 16.92
N ASP A 232 -13.11 3.41 16.01
CA ASP A 232 -13.58 2.03 16.19
C ASP A 232 -12.93 1.38 17.39
N HIS A 233 -11.63 1.61 17.63
CA HIS A 233 -10.99 1.10 18.83
C HIS A 233 -11.64 1.59 20.12
N VAL A 234 -12.10 2.85 20.15
CA VAL A 234 -12.82 3.41 21.31
C VAL A 234 -14.20 2.73 21.44
N ARG A 235 -14.92 2.57 20.32
CA ARG A 235 -16.22 1.89 20.25
C ARG A 235 -16.13 0.43 20.71
N LEU A 236 -15.18 -0.32 20.18
CA LEU A 236 -14.98 -1.75 20.44
C LEU A 236 -14.57 -1.98 21.90
N ARG A 237 -13.65 -1.18 22.44
CA ARG A 237 -13.28 -1.24 23.87
C ARG A 237 -14.48 -0.98 24.76
N SER A 238 -15.25 0.07 24.48
CA SER A 238 -16.47 0.39 25.24
C SER A 238 -17.52 -0.71 25.14
N ARG A 239 -17.70 -1.33 23.97
CA ARG A 239 -18.73 -2.34 23.72
C ARG A 239 -18.40 -3.69 24.35
N PHE A 240 -17.14 -4.12 24.24
CA PHE A 240 -16.71 -5.46 24.66
C PHE A 240 -15.97 -5.47 26.01
N GLY A 241 -15.80 -4.32 26.65
CA GLY A 241 -15.13 -4.21 27.96
C GLY A 241 -13.61 -4.38 27.90
N PHE A 242 -12.99 -4.17 26.74
CA PHE A 242 -11.53 -4.22 26.60
C PHE A 242 -10.88 -2.92 27.08
N ARG A 243 -9.63 -3.02 27.54
CA ARG A 243 -8.83 -1.88 27.99
C ARG A 243 -7.60 -1.67 27.11
N VAL A 244 -7.03 -0.49 27.22
CA VAL A 244 -5.70 -0.19 26.69
C VAL A 244 -4.65 -0.80 27.64
N ASP A 245 -3.44 -1.08 27.15
CA ASP A 245 -2.29 -1.42 28.00
C ASP A 245 -2.09 -0.37 29.11
N ASP A 246 -1.87 -0.81 30.35
CA ASP A 246 -1.79 0.07 31.52
C ASP A 246 -0.71 1.17 31.40
N ARG A 247 0.40 0.90 30.69
CA ARG A 247 1.47 1.89 30.48
C ARG A 247 0.99 2.99 29.53
N MET A 248 0.25 2.60 28.49
CA MET A 248 -0.37 3.55 27.57
C MET A 248 -1.55 4.30 28.20
N GLU A 249 -2.35 3.67 29.07
CA GLU A 249 -3.41 4.35 29.82
C GLU A 249 -2.81 5.43 30.74
N ARG A 250 -1.71 5.12 31.45
CA ARG A 250 -0.97 6.14 32.23
C ARG A 250 -0.44 7.27 31.36
N PHE A 251 0.08 6.97 30.18
CA PHE A 251 0.54 8.00 29.25
C PHE A 251 -0.62 8.91 28.80
N PHE A 252 -1.79 8.34 28.50
CA PHE A 252 -2.98 9.13 28.13
C PHE A 252 -3.47 10.03 29.28
N ARG A 253 -3.39 9.58 30.53
CA ARG A 253 -3.64 10.43 31.71
C ARG A 253 -2.61 11.54 31.86
N GLN A 254 -1.32 11.25 31.65
CA GLN A 254 -0.26 12.27 31.66
C GLN A 254 -0.43 13.31 30.55
N LEU A 255 -0.96 12.90 29.39
CA LEU A 255 -1.36 13.84 28.35
C LEU A 255 -2.64 14.61 28.72
N GLY A 256 -3.39 14.20 29.73
CA GLY A 256 -4.65 14.83 30.10
C GLY A 256 -5.77 14.62 29.09
N VAL A 257 -5.67 13.61 28.20
CA VAL A 257 -6.75 13.27 27.26
C VAL A 257 -7.82 12.37 27.89
N ILE A 258 -7.46 11.66 28.96
CA ILE A 258 -8.39 10.95 29.85
C ILE A 258 -8.11 11.32 31.31
N ASP A 259 -9.12 11.23 32.17
CA ASP A 259 -9.01 11.46 33.62
C ASP A 259 -8.54 10.20 34.38
N ASP A 260 -8.47 10.30 35.71
CA ASP A 260 -8.04 9.20 36.58
C ASP A 260 -9.00 8.01 36.54
N GLU A 261 -10.29 8.26 36.30
CA GLU A 261 -11.32 7.24 36.05
C GLU A 261 -11.29 6.67 34.62
N GLY A 262 -10.39 7.15 33.75
CA GLY A 262 -10.26 6.72 32.36
C GLY A 262 -11.30 7.29 31.41
N ARG A 263 -12.02 8.35 31.81
CA ARG A 263 -13.05 9.02 31.00
C ARG A 263 -12.42 10.11 30.13
N PRO A 264 -12.94 10.35 28.92
CA PRO A 264 -12.52 11.45 28.06
C PRO A 264 -12.57 12.83 28.74
N THR A 265 -11.53 13.65 28.59
CA THR A 265 -11.52 15.06 29.00
C THR A 265 -11.87 15.98 27.82
N GLN A 266 -11.82 17.30 28.04
CA GLN A 266 -11.93 18.29 26.97
C GLN A 266 -10.84 18.19 25.88
N HIS A 267 -9.73 17.49 26.15
CA HIS A 267 -8.64 17.28 25.22
C HIS A 267 -8.75 15.96 24.44
N PHE A 268 -9.74 15.13 24.74
CA PHE A 268 -9.94 13.87 24.04
C PHE A 268 -10.29 14.10 22.57
N GLY A 269 -9.49 13.52 21.67
CA GLY A 269 -9.64 13.72 20.23
C GLY A 269 -9.11 15.07 19.72
N ASP A 270 -8.37 15.85 20.53
CA ASP A 270 -7.69 17.07 20.09
C ASP A 270 -6.24 16.77 19.66
N PRO A 271 -5.93 16.60 18.36
CA PRO A 271 -4.57 16.37 17.90
C PRO A 271 -3.65 17.58 18.14
N LEU A 272 -4.18 18.81 18.16
CA LEU A 272 -3.38 20.01 18.42
C LEU A 272 -2.92 20.06 19.87
N TRP A 273 -3.73 19.59 20.80
CA TRP A 273 -3.31 19.43 22.19
C TRP A 273 -2.11 18.50 22.32
N VAL A 274 -2.15 17.33 21.67
CA VAL A 274 -1.02 16.39 21.67
C VAL A 274 0.22 17.02 21.02
N PHE A 275 0.05 17.78 19.94
CA PHE A 275 1.14 18.53 19.30
C PHE A 275 1.75 19.59 20.23
N VAL A 276 0.92 20.31 20.99
CA VAL A 276 1.40 21.23 22.05
C VAL A 276 2.23 20.46 23.07
N GLN A 277 1.74 19.34 23.60
CA GLN A 277 2.48 18.54 24.58
C GLN A 277 3.83 18.04 24.04
N TYR A 278 3.85 17.60 22.78
CA TYR A 278 5.08 17.22 22.08
C TYR A 278 6.08 18.39 22.04
N GLN A 279 5.67 19.58 21.59
CA GLN A 279 6.54 20.74 21.49
C GLN A 279 7.03 21.21 22.87
N ARG A 280 6.18 21.18 23.89
CA ARG A 280 6.58 21.49 25.28
C ARG A 280 7.67 20.56 25.78
N ARG A 281 7.57 19.26 25.50
CA ARG A 281 8.61 18.29 25.88
C ARG A 281 9.91 18.49 25.10
N LYS A 282 9.86 19.09 23.91
CA LYS A 282 11.05 19.53 23.16
C LYS A 282 11.63 20.87 23.63
N GLY A 283 11.05 21.48 24.68
CA GLY A 283 11.52 22.75 25.23
C GLY A 283 10.99 23.99 24.50
N ASP A 284 9.94 23.86 23.68
CA ASP A 284 9.31 25.00 23.02
C ASP A 284 8.63 25.90 24.08
N GLY A 285 9.15 27.12 24.24
CA GLY A 285 8.68 28.13 25.20
C GLY A 285 7.64 29.12 24.65
N ARG A 286 7.23 29.00 23.38
CA ARG A 286 6.24 29.91 22.75
C ARG A 286 4.88 29.82 23.45
N ARG A 287 3.98 30.79 23.25
CA ARG A 287 2.62 30.66 23.80
C ARG A 287 1.87 29.49 23.14
N GLU A 288 0.94 28.87 23.87
CA GLU A 288 0.17 27.73 23.33
C GLU A 288 -0.56 28.09 22.03
N SER A 289 -1.12 29.31 21.93
CA SER A 289 -1.80 29.78 20.73
C SER A 289 -0.90 29.81 19.49
N GLU A 290 0.39 30.11 19.66
CA GLU A 290 1.37 30.11 18.56
C GLU A 290 1.67 28.69 18.10
N ILE A 291 1.88 27.76 19.05
CA ILE A 291 2.11 26.34 18.74
C ILE A 291 0.87 25.72 18.07
N ARG A 292 -0.33 26.05 18.53
CA ARG A 292 -1.59 25.59 17.92
C ARG A 292 -1.75 26.13 16.51
N ALA A 293 -1.40 27.38 16.25
CA ALA A 293 -1.48 27.97 14.91
C ALA A 293 -0.55 27.24 13.92
N ASP A 294 0.68 26.91 14.34
CA ASP A 294 1.59 26.07 13.54
C ASP A 294 1.00 24.68 13.29
N GLY A 295 0.45 24.05 14.32
CA GLY A 295 -0.18 22.74 14.22
C GLY A 295 -1.37 22.75 13.25
N GLU A 296 -2.18 23.81 13.27
CA GLU A 296 -3.31 23.98 12.35
C GLU A 296 -2.83 24.08 10.89
N SER A 297 -1.74 24.83 10.64
CA SER A 297 -1.14 24.93 9.31
C SER A 297 -0.67 23.56 8.79
N GLN A 298 -0.04 22.76 9.65
CA GLN A 298 0.39 21.40 9.32
C GLN A 298 -0.79 20.44 9.08
N LEU A 299 -1.84 20.51 9.91
CA LEU A 299 -3.05 19.71 9.70
C LEU A 299 -3.73 20.03 8.37
N GLU A 300 -3.77 21.30 7.98
CA GLU A 300 -4.33 21.71 6.68
C GLU A 300 -3.46 21.24 5.50
N GLU A 301 -2.14 21.19 5.65
CA GLU A 301 -1.25 20.58 4.66
C GLU A 301 -1.51 19.07 4.52
N VAL A 302 -1.64 18.36 5.64
CA VAL A 302 -1.96 16.93 5.68
C VAL A 302 -3.33 16.65 5.05
N ARG A 303 -4.33 17.48 5.37
CA ARG A 303 -5.68 17.39 4.78
C ARG A 303 -5.67 17.63 3.26
N LYS A 304 -4.89 18.60 2.76
CA LYS A 304 -4.73 18.85 1.32
C LYS A 304 -4.13 17.67 0.57
N ARG A 305 -3.41 16.79 1.26
CA ARG A 305 -2.84 15.53 0.72
C ARG A 305 -3.75 14.32 0.89
N GLY A 306 -5.03 14.52 1.24
CA GLY A 306 -6.03 13.46 1.30
C GLY A 306 -6.11 12.70 2.63
N VAL A 307 -5.35 13.11 3.65
CA VAL A 307 -5.40 12.49 4.97
C VAL A 307 -6.34 13.29 5.87
N PHE A 308 -7.50 12.71 6.17
CA PHE A 308 -8.51 13.34 7.01
C PHE A 308 -8.29 12.93 8.47
N ILE A 309 -8.00 13.90 9.33
CA ILE A 309 -7.76 13.69 10.76
C ILE A 309 -8.96 14.21 11.56
N ALA A 310 -9.46 13.41 12.50
CA ALA A 310 -10.52 13.81 13.40
C ALA A 310 -10.08 14.94 14.34
N ARG A 311 -10.95 15.94 14.51
CA ARG A 311 -10.79 17.05 15.45
C ARG A 311 -11.99 17.00 16.40
N GLY A 312 -11.77 16.51 17.61
CA GLY A 312 -12.81 16.16 18.57
C GLY A 312 -13.60 14.93 18.14
N HIS A 313 -14.84 14.85 18.61
CA HIS A 313 -15.75 13.73 18.37
C HIS A 313 -17.20 14.18 18.21
N GLY A 314 -18.08 13.28 17.79
CA GLY A 314 -19.52 13.47 17.75
C GLY A 314 -20.15 13.47 19.14
N LYS A 315 -21.41 13.02 19.26
CA LYS A 315 -22.08 12.97 20.57
C LYS A 315 -21.40 11.98 21.52
N ARG A 316 -20.86 10.90 20.95
CA ARG A 316 -20.09 9.89 21.68
C ARG A 316 -18.59 10.00 21.33
N PRO A 317 -17.67 9.65 22.23
CA PRO A 317 -16.22 9.76 22.00
C PRO A 317 -15.70 8.97 20.78
N TRP A 318 -16.44 7.97 20.33
CA TRP A 318 -16.12 7.13 19.16
C TRP A 318 -16.90 7.51 17.90
N GLU A 319 -17.61 8.64 17.89
CA GLU A 319 -18.25 9.14 16.68
C GLU A 319 -17.36 10.18 16.01
N LEU A 320 -17.25 10.12 14.68
CA LEU A 320 -16.70 11.23 13.92
C LEU A 320 -17.62 12.45 14.03
N ALA A 321 -17.05 13.65 13.96
CA ALA A 321 -17.84 14.86 13.79
C ALA A 321 -18.69 14.77 12.50
N PRO A 322 -19.93 15.28 12.47
CA PRO A 322 -20.83 15.08 11.33
C PRO A 322 -20.28 15.53 9.97
N SER A 323 -19.53 16.64 9.92
CA SER A 323 -18.90 17.12 8.69
C SER A 323 -17.83 16.17 8.18
N LEU A 324 -16.97 15.66 9.08
CA LEU A 324 -15.95 14.68 8.73
C LEU A 324 -16.57 13.34 8.31
N ALA A 325 -17.61 12.87 9.00
CA ALA A 325 -18.33 11.67 8.59
C ALA A 325 -18.92 11.81 7.17
N SER A 326 -19.44 12.99 6.83
CA SER A 326 -19.93 13.31 5.48
C SER A 326 -18.79 13.29 4.45
N ASP A 327 -17.63 13.85 4.77
CA ASP A 327 -16.44 13.81 3.90
C ASP A 327 -16.01 12.36 3.60
N ILE A 328 -15.94 11.50 4.62
CA ILE A 328 -15.56 10.08 4.45
C ILE A 328 -16.57 9.34 3.57
N ARG A 329 -17.87 9.56 3.77
CA ARG A 329 -18.92 8.96 2.92
C ARG A 329 -18.82 9.43 1.48
N ARG A 330 -18.58 10.73 1.26
CA ARG A 330 -18.39 11.28 -0.09
C ARG A 330 -17.20 10.63 -0.82
N ILE A 331 -16.09 10.40 -0.13
CA ILE A 331 -14.92 9.71 -0.72
C ILE A 331 -15.26 8.27 -1.08
N TYR A 332 -15.98 7.57 -0.19
CA TYR A 332 -16.45 6.20 -0.46
C TYR A 332 -17.39 6.16 -1.67
N ASP A 333 -18.39 7.03 -1.73
CA ASP A 333 -19.38 7.07 -2.82
C ASP A 333 -18.72 7.40 -4.17
N ASP A 334 -17.80 8.37 -4.17
CA ASP A 334 -17.02 8.72 -5.35
C ASP A 334 -16.13 7.55 -5.82
N ALA A 335 -15.52 6.83 -4.90
CA ALA A 335 -14.72 5.66 -5.25
C ALA A 335 -15.58 4.51 -5.81
N LYS A 336 -16.78 4.30 -5.25
CA LYS A 336 -17.76 3.34 -5.77
C LYS A 336 -18.26 3.72 -7.16
N LYS A 337 -18.33 5.00 -7.51
CA LYS A 337 -18.60 5.44 -8.87
C LYS A 337 -17.38 5.24 -9.79
N SER A 338 -16.20 5.59 -9.31
CA SER A 338 -14.94 5.53 -10.06
C SER A 338 -14.60 4.12 -10.52
N ILE A 339 -14.79 3.11 -9.66
CA ILE A 339 -14.46 1.72 -9.98
C ILE A 339 -15.25 1.17 -11.17
N TRP A 340 -16.48 1.63 -11.37
CA TRP A 340 -17.35 1.23 -12.49
C TRP A 340 -17.22 2.12 -13.72
N SER A 341 -16.43 3.19 -13.65
CA SER A 341 -16.24 4.11 -14.77
C SER A 341 -15.30 3.53 -15.83
N THR A 342 -15.57 3.81 -17.10
CA THR A 342 -14.76 3.39 -18.25
C THR A 342 -14.37 4.60 -19.10
N LEU A 343 -13.26 4.51 -19.84
CA LEU A 343 -12.90 5.54 -20.82
C LEU A 343 -13.96 5.60 -21.92
N SER A 344 -14.45 6.81 -22.23
CA SER A 344 -15.43 6.98 -23.30
C SER A 344 -14.78 6.81 -24.68
N PRO A 345 -15.51 6.33 -25.70
CA PRO A 345 -15.00 6.27 -27.07
C PRO A 345 -14.48 7.62 -27.58
N GLN A 346 -15.15 8.72 -27.18
CA GLN A 346 -14.74 10.08 -27.53
C GLN A 346 -13.40 10.45 -26.90
N PHE A 347 -13.17 10.06 -25.64
CA PHE A 347 -11.88 10.27 -24.98
C PHE A 347 -10.77 9.49 -25.69
N VAL A 348 -11.00 8.20 -25.97
CA VAL A 348 -10.02 7.35 -26.65
C VAL A 348 -9.66 7.92 -28.03
N ALA A 349 -10.65 8.33 -28.81
CA ALA A 349 -10.44 8.95 -30.13
C ALA A 349 -9.68 10.29 -30.07
N ALA A 350 -9.77 11.01 -28.94
CA ALA A 350 -9.06 12.27 -28.74
C ALA A 350 -7.59 12.09 -28.31
N VAL A 351 -7.15 10.86 -27.98
CA VAL A 351 -5.74 10.58 -27.69
C VAL A 351 -4.94 10.69 -28.99
N PRO A 352 -3.84 11.48 -29.05
CA PRO A 352 -3.05 11.65 -30.27
C PRO A 352 -2.48 10.32 -30.77
N GLU A 353 -2.49 10.08 -32.09
CA GLU A 353 -1.91 8.87 -32.71
C GLU A 353 -2.37 7.55 -32.04
N VAL A 354 -3.64 7.47 -31.64
CA VAL A 354 -4.16 6.34 -30.86
C VAL A 354 -4.18 5.03 -31.66
N ARG A 355 -3.80 3.95 -30.99
CA ARG A 355 -4.13 2.57 -31.39
C ARG A 355 -4.86 1.91 -30.23
N ALA A 356 -6.15 1.63 -30.45
CA ALA A 356 -6.97 0.94 -29.46
C ALA A 356 -6.61 -0.54 -29.42
N LEU A 357 -6.46 -1.08 -28.20
CA LEU A 357 -6.21 -2.48 -27.92
C LEU A 357 -7.24 -2.96 -26.88
N HIS A 358 -7.54 -4.24 -26.92
CA HIS A 358 -8.53 -4.88 -26.06
C HIS A 358 -7.92 -6.09 -25.36
N THR A 359 -8.21 -6.20 -24.06
CA THR A 359 -7.90 -7.39 -23.29
C THR A 359 -8.99 -8.45 -23.46
N THR A 360 -8.72 -9.65 -22.94
CA THR A 360 -9.69 -10.75 -22.95
C THR A 360 -10.88 -10.52 -22.01
N SER A 361 -10.85 -9.48 -21.17
CA SER A 361 -12.02 -9.04 -20.41
C SER A 361 -13.18 -8.69 -21.36
N ARG A 362 -14.38 -9.20 -21.06
CA ARG A 362 -15.59 -8.94 -21.84
C ARG A 362 -16.28 -7.65 -21.42
N ASP A 363 -16.29 -7.39 -20.12
CA ASP A 363 -16.95 -6.24 -19.50
C ASP A 363 -16.23 -5.84 -18.20
N ARG A 364 -16.70 -4.75 -17.59
CA ARG A 364 -16.12 -4.19 -16.37
C ARG A 364 -16.24 -5.12 -15.17
N ALA A 365 -17.35 -5.87 -15.06
CA ALA A 365 -17.57 -6.78 -13.94
C ALA A 365 -16.57 -7.95 -13.98
N GLN A 366 -16.37 -8.54 -15.16
CA GLN A 366 -15.36 -9.57 -15.35
C GLN A 366 -13.95 -9.02 -15.11
N TYR A 367 -13.63 -7.82 -15.62
CA TYR A 367 -12.33 -7.20 -15.40
C TYR A 367 -12.01 -7.00 -13.90
N ILE A 368 -13.00 -6.62 -13.10
CA ILE A 368 -12.86 -6.43 -11.65
C ILE A 368 -12.68 -7.77 -10.93
N ALA A 369 -13.52 -8.77 -11.25
CA ALA A 369 -13.53 -10.06 -10.54
C ALA A 369 -12.47 -11.06 -11.01
N HIS A 370 -11.93 -10.90 -12.22
CA HIS A 370 -11.00 -11.81 -12.88
C HIS A 370 -9.80 -11.06 -13.47
N PRO A 371 -8.82 -10.67 -12.63
CA PRO A 371 -7.66 -9.87 -13.04
C PRO A 371 -6.93 -10.43 -14.26
N GLU A 372 -6.82 -11.77 -14.37
CA GLU A 372 -6.13 -12.49 -15.45
C GLU A 372 -6.68 -12.15 -16.84
N THR A 373 -7.97 -11.82 -16.93
CA THR A 373 -8.60 -11.45 -18.20
C THR A 373 -8.12 -10.09 -18.71
N GLY A 374 -7.74 -9.20 -17.79
CA GLY A 374 -7.17 -7.89 -18.09
C GLY A 374 -5.65 -7.89 -18.29
N GLU A 375 -4.98 -9.03 -18.06
CA GLU A 375 -3.54 -9.19 -18.31
C GLU A 375 -3.24 -9.67 -19.73
N ARG A 376 -4.22 -10.30 -20.38
CA ARG A 376 -4.08 -10.96 -21.68
C ARG A 376 -4.75 -10.13 -22.77
N LEU A 377 -4.04 -9.92 -23.87
CA LEU A 377 -4.56 -9.24 -25.06
C LEU A 377 -5.35 -10.21 -25.95
N ARG A 378 -6.41 -9.71 -26.58
CA ARG A 378 -7.12 -10.43 -27.65
C ARG A 378 -6.26 -10.60 -28.91
N VAL A 379 -6.63 -11.56 -29.74
CA VAL A 379 -5.91 -11.89 -30.98
C VAL A 379 -5.84 -10.70 -31.95
N ASP A 380 -6.94 -9.96 -32.10
CA ASP A 380 -6.99 -8.75 -32.94
C ASP A 380 -5.99 -7.66 -32.49
N SER A 381 -5.84 -7.49 -31.18
CA SER A 381 -4.91 -6.55 -30.57
C SER A 381 -3.46 -7.02 -30.74
N GLN A 382 -3.22 -8.33 -30.68
CA GLN A 382 -1.92 -8.91 -31.02
C GLN A 382 -1.58 -8.70 -32.51
N ASP A 383 -2.55 -8.74 -33.42
CA ASP A 383 -2.35 -8.43 -34.84
C ASP A 383 -1.95 -6.96 -35.06
N VAL A 384 -2.58 -6.03 -34.33
CA VAL A 384 -2.19 -4.61 -34.34
C VAL A 384 -0.74 -4.44 -33.90
N LEU A 385 -0.32 -5.11 -32.81
CA LEU A 385 1.06 -5.05 -32.32
C LEU A 385 2.06 -5.67 -33.31
N ARG A 386 1.72 -6.80 -33.93
CA ARG A 386 2.56 -7.41 -34.98
C ARG A 386 2.75 -6.48 -36.19
N SER A 387 1.68 -5.78 -36.59
CA SER A 387 1.73 -4.78 -37.66
C SER A 387 2.61 -3.59 -37.28
N LEU A 388 2.45 -3.06 -36.06
CA LEU A 388 3.27 -1.97 -35.53
C LEU A 388 4.76 -2.35 -35.49
N ARG A 389 5.09 -3.51 -34.93
CA ARG A 389 6.47 -4.01 -34.87
C ARG A 389 7.14 -4.06 -36.23
N ARG A 390 6.44 -4.58 -37.25
CA ARG A 390 6.96 -4.62 -38.63
C ARG A 390 7.18 -3.21 -39.19
N ARG A 391 6.24 -2.29 -38.95
CA ARG A 391 6.33 -0.89 -39.41
C ARG A 391 7.47 -0.13 -38.71
N HIS A 392 7.62 -0.32 -37.41
CA HIS A 392 8.64 0.34 -36.60
C HIS A 392 10.04 -0.15 -36.93
N ALA A 393 10.20 -1.43 -37.30
CA ALA A 393 11.49 -2.03 -37.67
C ALA A 393 12.62 -1.70 -36.67
N GLY A 394 12.30 -1.65 -35.36
CA GLY A 394 13.24 -1.35 -34.28
C GLY A 394 13.66 0.13 -34.14
N ALA A 395 13.01 1.06 -34.86
CA ALA A 395 13.32 2.49 -34.85
C ALA A 395 13.08 3.19 -33.50
N TYR A 396 12.19 2.65 -32.65
CA TYR A 396 11.82 3.24 -31.38
C TYR A 396 12.24 2.35 -30.20
N ASP A 397 12.68 2.98 -29.11
CA ASP A 397 13.10 2.32 -27.88
C ASP A 397 12.19 2.59 -26.69
N VAL A 398 11.18 3.47 -26.83
CA VAL A 398 10.16 3.70 -25.80
C VAL A 398 8.74 3.64 -26.39
N GLN A 399 7.86 2.84 -25.77
CA GLN A 399 6.42 2.81 -26.06
C GLN A 399 5.62 3.30 -24.86
N ILE A 400 4.68 4.22 -25.11
CA ILE A 400 3.71 4.67 -24.09
C ILE A 400 2.41 3.87 -24.25
N VAL A 401 1.96 3.24 -23.17
CA VAL A 401 0.71 2.49 -23.04
C VAL A 401 -0.19 3.20 -22.05
N ILE A 402 -1.48 3.29 -22.33
CA ILE A 402 -2.48 3.95 -21.49
C ILE A 402 -3.62 2.98 -21.24
N SER A 403 -3.96 2.73 -19.97
CA SER A 403 -5.10 1.90 -19.59
C SER A 403 -6.02 2.64 -18.64
N ASP A 404 -7.32 2.37 -18.76
CA ASP A 404 -8.31 2.78 -17.76
C ASP A 404 -7.98 2.27 -16.36
N GLY A 405 -7.43 1.04 -16.26
CA GLY A 405 -7.07 0.46 -14.98
C GLY A 405 -8.31 0.29 -14.10
N LEU A 406 -8.16 0.50 -12.78
CA LEU A 406 -9.28 0.45 -11.84
C LEU A 406 -10.03 1.78 -11.72
N ASN A 407 -9.53 2.87 -12.29
CA ASN A 407 -10.18 4.18 -12.26
C ASN A 407 -9.98 4.94 -13.59
N ALA A 408 -10.98 4.89 -14.47
CA ALA A 408 -10.92 5.61 -15.74
C ALA A 408 -10.89 7.14 -15.55
N LEU A 409 -11.50 7.68 -14.50
CA LEU A 409 -11.54 9.12 -14.22
C LEU A 409 -10.14 9.67 -13.94
N ALA A 410 -9.27 8.86 -13.33
CA ALA A 410 -7.87 9.22 -13.11
C ALA A 410 -7.11 9.53 -14.40
N ILE A 411 -7.54 8.95 -15.53
CA ILE A 411 -6.94 9.19 -16.84
C ILE A 411 -7.69 10.32 -17.57
N SER A 412 -9.02 10.31 -17.49
CA SER A 412 -9.86 11.21 -18.28
C SER A 412 -10.08 12.61 -17.69
N ASP A 413 -9.77 12.81 -16.41
CA ASP A 413 -9.99 14.08 -15.76
C ASP A 413 -9.19 15.23 -16.39
N PRO A 414 -9.78 16.44 -16.45
CA PRO A 414 -9.08 17.61 -16.96
C PRO A 414 -7.75 17.85 -16.26
N GLY A 415 -6.69 18.04 -17.05
CA GLY A 415 -5.35 18.30 -16.53
C GLY A 415 -4.52 17.07 -16.19
N HIS A 416 -5.05 15.85 -16.34
CA HIS A 416 -4.33 14.60 -16.01
C HIS A 416 -3.44 14.13 -17.17
N LEU A 417 -3.98 13.30 -18.07
CA LEU A 417 -3.18 12.60 -19.10
C LEU A 417 -2.46 13.56 -20.05
N LYS A 418 -3.15 14.60 -20.55
CA LYS A 418 -2.61 15.46 -21.62
C LYS A 418 -1.35 16.25 -21.18
N PRO A 419 -1.32 16.94 -20.03
CA PRO A 419 -0.10 17.59 -19.54
C PRO A 419 1.05 16.61 -19.30
N TYR A 420 0.76 15.42 -18.75
CA TYR A 420 1.74 14.36 -18.56
C TYR A 420 2.36 13.93 -19.89
N LEU A 421 1.55 13.54 -20.89
CA LEU A 421 2.03 13.08 -22.20
C LEU A 421 2.91 14.13 -22.90
N LYS A 422 2.50 15.40 -22.86
CA LYS A 422 3.27 16.50 -23.43
C LYS A 422 4.65 16.63 -22.78
N ARG A 423 4.71 16.59 -21.44
CA ARG A 423 5.95 16.76 -20.70
C ARG A 423 6.86 15.55 -20.83
N VAL A 424 6.35 14.33 -20.67
CA VAL A 424 7.15 13.10 -20.70
C VAL A 424 7.78 12.87 -22.08
N ARG A 425 7.04 13.09 -23.18
CA ARG A 425 7.59 12.96 -24.53
C ARG A 425 8.74 13.93 -24.78
N LYS A 426 8.59 15.18 -24.35
CA LYS A 426 9.67 16.18 -24.44
C LYS A 426 10.89 15.71 -23.66
N ARG A 427 10.72 15.35 -22.39
CA ARG A 427 11.83 14.92 -21.51
C ARG A 427 12.54 13.67 -22.01
N LEU A 428 11.81 12.71 -22.57
CA LEU A 428 12.38 11.51 -23.19
C LEU A 428 13.21 11.87 -24.42
N THR A 429 12.70 12.74 -25.29
CA THR A 429 13.43 13.19 -26.49
C THR A 429 14.69 13.96 -26.11
N ASP A 430 14.60 14.87 -25.14
CA ASP A 430 15.74 15.63 -24.59
C ASP A 430 16.80 14.70 -23.97
N ALA A 431 16.40 13.54 -23.46
CA ALA A 431 17.28 12.50 -22.92
C ALA A 431 17.79 11.49 -23.99
N GLY A 432 17.46 11.69 -25.27
CA GLY A 432 17.95 10.86 -26.38
C GLY A 432 17.12 9.62 -26.70
N PHE A 433 15.97 9.42 -26.05
CA PHE A 433 15.08 8.30 -26.36
C PHE A 433 14.31 8.52 -27.66
N ARG A 434 14.12 7.45 -28.44
CA ARG A 434 13.28 7.41 -29.64
C ARG A 434 11.91 6.87 -29.26
N VAL A 435 11.00 7.79 -28.94
CA VAL A 435 9.65 7.45 -28.50
C VAL A 435 8.74 7.15 -29.70
N ALA A 436 8.02 6.03 -29.67
CA ALA A 436 7.04 5.70 -30.69
C ALA A 436 5.95 6.81 -30.78
N PRO A 437 5.50 7.20 -31.99
CA PRO A 437 4.49 8.23 -32.15
C PRO A 437 3.13 7.76 -31.63
N GLU A 438 2.80 6.48 -31.79
CA GLU A 438 1.53 5.93 -31.36
C GLU A 438 1.38 5.85 -29.84
N HIS A 439 0.18 6.16 -29.34
CA HIS A 439 -0.22 5.82 -27.97
C HIS A 439 -1.12 4.59 -28.00
N LEU A 440 -0.73 3.54 -27.28
CA LEU A 440 -1.52 2.32 -27.20
C LEU A 440 -2.53 2.46 -26.07
N VAL A 441 -3.82 2.55 -26.39
CA VAL A 441 -4.88 2.66 -25.39
C VAL A 441 -5.51 1.29 -25.20
N VAL A 442 -5.33 0.69 -24.03
CA VAL A 442 -5.84 -0.63 -23.68
C VAL A 442 -7.12 -0.47 -22.85
N THR A 443 -8.23 -1.00 -23.35
CA THR A 443 -9.45 -1.10 -22.54
C THR A 443 -9.36 -2.28 -21.58
N SER A 444 -9.62 -2.04 -20.30
CA SER A 444 -9.57 -3.06 -19.23
C SER A 444 -8.19 -3.71 -19.10
N GLY A 445 -7.15 -2.88 -19.13
CA GLY A 445 -5.75 -3.29 -19.02
C GLY A 445 -5.26 -3.34 -17.57
N ARG A 446 -4.72 -4.49 -17.14
CA ARG A 446 -3.87 -4.64 -15.94
C ARG A 446 -2.41 -4.32 -16.29
N VAL A 447 -1.57 -4.08 -15.29
CA VAL A 447 -0.14 -3.77 -15.47
C VAL A 447 0.56 -4.77 -16.38
N ARG A 448 0.34 -6.08 -16.16
CA ARG A 448 0.93 -7.17 -16.95
C ARG A 448 0.56 -7.11 -18.44
N ALA A 449 -0.55 -6.48 -18.83
CA ALA A 449 -0.85 -6.25 -20.25
C ALA A 449 0.22 -5.36 -20.92
N GLY A 450 0.79 -4.40 -20.18
CA GLY A 450 1.94 -3.60 -20.63
C GLY A 450 3.18 -4.45 -20.89
N TYR A 451 3.44 -5.46 -20.06
CA TYR A 451 4.56 -6.39 -20.27
C TYR A 451 4.34 -7.22 -21.54
N ARG A 452 3.12 -7.74 -21.76
CA ARG A 452 2.77 -8.48 -23.00
C ARG A 452 2.89 -7.62 -24.25
N ILE A 453 2.56 -6.34 -24.15
CA ILE A 453 2.79 -5.37 -25.22
C ILE A 453 4.29 -5.23 -25.51
N GLY A 454 5.11 -5.07 -24.47
CA GLY A 454 6.57 -5.01 -24.60
C GLY A 454 7.16 -6.27 -25.25
N GLU A 455 6.75 -7.46 -24.80
CA GLU A 455 7.16 -8.74 -25.40
C GLU A 455 6.85 -8.79 -26.90
N ALA A 456 5.62 -8.41 -27.28
CA ALA A 456 5.18 -8.41 -28.67
C ALA A 456 5.95 -7.42 -29.55
N LEU A 457 6.22 -6.21 -29.05
CA LEU A 457 6.88 -5.14 -29.80
C LEU A 457 8.41 -5.31 -29.86
N PHE A 458 9.03 -5.73 -28.77
CA PHE A 458 10.47 -5.60 -28.56
C PHE A 458 11.23 -6.93 -28.50
N GLY A 459 10.55 -8.07 -28.31
CA GLY A 459 11.21 -9.36 -28.15
C GLY A 459 12.12 -9.72 -29.33
N GLY A 460 13.39 -9.98 -29.08
CA GLY A 460 14.43 -10.28 -30.06
C GLY A 460 15.06 -9.06 -30.76
N LEU A 461 14.70 -7.82 -30.40
CA LEU A 461 15.38 -6.63 -30.93
C LEU A 461 16.70 -6.37 -30.19
N SER A 462 17.64 -5.69 -30.85
CA SER A 462 18.90 -5.31 -30.21
C SER A 462 18.71 -4.11 -29.26
N GLY A 463 19.42 -4.14 -28.13
CA GLY A 463 19.49 -3.06 -27.16
C GLY A 463 18.25 -2.90 -26.29
N ASP A 464 18.35 -2.00 -25.33
CA ASP A 464 17.30 -1.77 -24.34
C ASP A 464 16.05 -1.14 -24.94
N ARG A 465 14.91 -1.65 -24.51
CA ARG A 465 13.59 -1.13 -24.85
C ARG A 465 12.77 -0.92 -23.60
N SER A 466 11.86 0.04 -23.65
CA SER A 466 11.12 0.47 -22.48
C SER A 466 9.63 0.64 -22.76
N VAL A 467 8.82 0.23 -21.79
CA VAL A 467 7.37 0.46 -21.76
C VAL A 467 7.07 1.41 -20.61
N LEU A 468 6.36 2.51 -20.91
CA LEU A 468 5.76 3.39 -19.92
C LEU A 468 4.25 3.15 -19.91
N HIS A 469 3.77 2.41 -18.92
CA HIS A 469 2.36 2.06 -18.80
C HIS A 469 1.64 2.98 -17.81
N VAL A 470 0.91 3.95 -18.35
CA VAL A 470 0.04 4.88 -17.61
C VAL A 470 -1.28 4.18 -17.33
N ILE A 471 -1.67 4.05 -16.07
CA ILE A 471 -2.83 3.24 -15.67
C ILE A 471 -3.55 3.84 -14.47
N GLY A 472 -4.89 3.90 -14.53
CA GLY A 472 -5.71 4.37 -13.41
C GLY A 472 -5.60 3.45 -12.21
N GLU A 473 -5.27 4.03 -11.04
CA GLU A 473 -5.08 3.29 -9.79
C GLU A 473 -6.41 2.83 -9.20
N ARG A 474 -6.33 2.09 -8.09
CA ARG A 474 -7.51 1.77 -7.28
C ARG A 474 -8.09 3.09 -6.73
N PRO A 475 -9.39 3.37 -6.92
CA PRO A 475 -10.01 4.55 -6.32
C PRO A 475 -10.10 4.39 -4.80
N GLY A 476 -10.29 5.49 -4.07
CA GLY A 476 -10.46 5.45 -2.60
C GLY A 476 -9.69 6.48 -1.82
N THR A 477 -8.80 7.19 -2.46
CA THR A 477 -7.86 8.09 -1.80
C THR A 477 -8.42 9.51 -1.59
N GLY A 478 -9.64 9.76 -2.07
CA GLY A 478 -10.17 11.11 -2.28
C GLY A 478 -9.58 11.81 -3.51
N HIS A 479 -8.69 11.13 -4.24
CA HIS A 479 -8.04 11.59 -5.46
C HIS A 479 -8.30 10.59 -6.60
N HIS A 480 -8.44 11.09 -7.82
CA HIS A 480 -8.43 10.24 -9.01
C HIS A 480 -7.00 10.03 -9.51
N THR A 481 -6.26 9.11 -8.87
CA THR A 481 -4.83 8.91 -9.16
C THR A 481 -4.56 7.91 -10.26
N PHE A 482 -3.56 8.19 -11.08
CA PHE A 482 -2.96 7.22 -12.01
C PHE A 482 -1.48 7.00 -11.68
N SER A 483 -0.98 5.83 -12.09
CA SER A 483 0.41 5.42 -11.93
C SER A 483 1.07 5.26 -13.29
N ILE A 484 2.40 5.32 -13.29
CA ILE A 484 3.24 5.00 -14.44
C ILE A 484 4.16 3.85 -14.05
N TYR A 485 3.91 2.68 -14.63
CA TYR A 485 4.81 1.54 -14.53
C TYR A 485 5.89 1.66 -15.61
N ILE A 486 7.14 1.61 -15.17
CA ILE A 486 8.33 1.92 -15.95
C ILE A 486 9.18 0.66 -16.00
N THR A 487 9.16 0.00 -17.16
CA THR A 487 9.87 -1.26 -17.38
C THR A 487 10.89 -1.08 -18.48
N ARG A 488 12.14 -1.46 -18.22
CA ARG A 488 13.23 -1.42 -19.18
C ARG A 488 13.99 -2.74 -19.14
N ALA A 489 14.21 -3.34 -20.32
CA ALA A 489 14.97 -4.56 -20.49
C ALA A 489 15.53 -4.63 -21.92
N ASP A 490 16.56 -5.45 -22.14
CA ASP A 490 17.04 -5.75 -23.49
C ASP A 490 16.03 -6.61 -24.27
N GLY A 491 16.13 -6.61 -25.60
CA GLY A 491 15.18 -7.37 -26.42
C GLY A 491 15.26 -8.88 -26.25
N GLY A 492 16.39 -9.46 -25.79
CA GLY A 492 16.47 -10.87 -25.43
C GLY A 492 15.55 -11.19 -24.26
N VAL A 493 15.62 -10.41 -23.19
CA VAL A 493 14.72 -10.51 -22.03
C VAL A 493 13.26 -10.28 -22.43
N TRP A 494 12.96 -9.28 -23.27
CA TRP A 494 11.62 -9.11 -23.84
C TRP A 494 11.18 -10.28 -24.73
N GLY A 495 12.10 -11.06 -25.27
CA GLY A 495 11.83 -12.21 -26.14
C GLY A 495 11.43 -13.47 -25.36
N GLU A 496 11.70 -13.51 -24.07
CA GLU A 496 11.33 -14.62 -23.19
C GLU A 496 9.95 -14.39 -22.57
N ALA A 497 8.96 -15.17 -23.02
CA ALA A 497 7.59 -15.02 -22.56
C ALA A 497 7.47 -15.19 -21.03
N GLY A 498 6.99 -14.15 -20.36
CA GLY A 498 6.78 -14.14 -18.92
C GLY A 498 8.02 -13.82 -18.10
N LYS A 499 9.16 -13.53 -18.73
CA LYS A 499 10.37 -13.14 -18.03
C LYS A 499 10.30 -11.73 -17.46
N VAL A 500 9.64 -10.82 -18.17
CA VAL A 500 9.41 -9.45 -17.70
C VAL A 500 8.19 -9.40 -16.78
N ASP A 501 8.43 -9.01 -15.54
CA ASP A 501 7.39 -8.89 -14.52
C ASP A 501 7.63 -7.69 -13.58
N HIS A 502 6.92 -7.65 -12.46
CA HIS A 502 6.97 -6.60 -11.45
C HIS A 502 8.34 -6.43 -10.79
N ASP A 503 9.15 -7.49 -10.72
CA ASP A 503 10.47 -7.51 -10.08
C ASP A 503 11.47 -6.53 -10.71
N ILE A 504 11.40 -6.33 -12.03
CA ILE A 504 12.24 -5.38 -12.77
C ILE A 504 11.53 -4.07 -13.12
N THR A 505 10.30 -3.88 -12.66
CA THR A 505 9.49 -2.71 -12.97
C THR A 505 9.54 -1.69 -11.83
N LYS A 506 9.72 -0.41 -12.16
CA LYS A 506 9.61 0.70 -11.20
C LYS A 506 8.30 1.46 -11.41
N VAL A 507 7.86 2.23 -10.42
CA VAL A 507 6.59 2.95 -10.49
C VAL A 507 6.73 4.39 -10.02
N VAL A 508 6.05 5.30 -10.70
CA VAL A 508 5.69 6.63 -10.19
C VAL A 508 4.17 6.62 -9.97
N SER A 509 3.72 6.78 -8.73
CA SER A 509 2.31 6.63 -8.34
C SER A 509 1.72 7.90 -7.74
N GLY A 510 0.41 7.90 -7.48
CA GLY A 510 -0.31 8.98 -6.83
C GLY A 510 -0.45 10.23 -7.72
N VAL A 511 -0.46 10.06 -9.04
CA VAL A 511 -0.47 11.18 -9.98
C VAL A 511 -1.89 11.71 -10.16
N ALA A 512 -2.12 12.96 -9.76
CA ALA A 512 -3.38 13.68 -9.92
C ALA A 512 -3.15 15.20 -9.79
N VAL A 513 -4.08 16.02 -10.29
CA VAL A 513 -4.02 17.49 -10.10
C VAL A 513 -4.18 17.92 -8.63
N THR A 514 -4.57 17.00 -7.75
CA THR A 514 -4.73 17.20 -6.31
C THR A 514 -3.67 16.50 -5.46
N ALA A 515 -2.72 15.79 -6.09
CA ALA A 515 -1.63 15.05 -5.43
C ALA A 515 -0.31 15.30 -6.16
N LEU A 516 0.41 14.26 -6.61
CA LEU A 516 1.61 14.43 -7.43
C LEU A 516 1.20 14.99 -8.80
N GLN A 517 1.60 16.23 -9.08
CA GLN A 517 1.18 16.92 -10.30
C GLN A 517 1.67 16.18 -11.56
N PRO A 518 0.81 16.01 -12.60
CA PRO A 518 1.15 15.28 -13.83
C PRO A 518 2.45 15.72 -14.51
N VAL A 519 2.80 17.01 -14.45
CA VAL A 519 4.05 17.53 -15.02
C VAL A 519 5.29 17.13 -14.22
N HIS A 520 5.20 17.05 -12.89
CA HIS A 520 6.29 16.60 -12.03
C HIS A 520 6.44 15.08 -12.13
N ALA A 521 5.33 14.34 -12.17
CA ALA A 521 5.35 12.90 -12.41
C ALA A 521 6.06 12.53 -13.72
N ALA A 522 5.89 13.34 -14.78
CA ALA A 522 6.62 13.14 -16.04
C ALA A 522 8.14 13.32 -15.90
N ASP A 523 8.59 14.27 -15.07
CA ASP A 523 10.02 14.47 -14.78
C ASP A 523 10.58 13.32 -13.94
N ASP A 524 9.82 12.87 -12.94
CA ASP A 524 10.15 11.71 -12.11
C ASP A 524 10.22 10.43 -12.95
N THR A 525 9.29 10.25 -13.90
CA THR A 525 9.24 9.09 -14.80
C THR A 525 10.54 8.95 -15.59
N VAL A 526 11.04 10.05 -16.17
CA VAL A 526 12.29 10.01 -16.95
C VAL A 526 13.50 9.83 -16.03
N ARG A 527 13.52 10.45 -14.85
CA ARG A 527 14.58 10.20 -13.86
C ARG A 527 14.65 8.73 -13.46
N VAL A 528 13.51 8.12 -13.18
CA VAL A 528 13.42 6.70 -12.81
C VAL A 528 13.82 5.80 -13.98
N LEU A 529 13.35 6.09 -15.19
CA LEU A 529 13.75 5.31 -16.37
C LEU A 529 15.28 5.30 -16.57
N LEU A 530 15.94 6.45 -16.38
CA LEU A 530 17.39 6.58 -16.50
C LEU A 530 18.16 5.87 -15.37
N SER A 531 17.53 5.58 -14.22
CA SER A 531 18.17 4.87 -13.12
C SER A 531 18.10 3.35 -13.26
N ILE A 532 17.19 2.83 -14.10
CA ILE A 532 17.11 1.39 -14.40
C ILE A 532 18.30 1.02 -15.29
N ARG A 533 19.25 0.29 -14.70
CA ARG A 533 20.35 -0.32 -15.45
C ARG A 533 19.84 -1.58 -16.13
N SER A 534 20.06 -1.69 -17.44
CA SER A 534 19.86 -2.90 -18.24
C SER A 534 20.87 -3.98 -17.90
#